data_AF-A0AA96HPH0-F1
#
_entry.id   AF-A0AA96HPH0-F1
#
_cell.length_a   1.000
_cell.length_b   1.000
_cell.length_c   1.000
_cell.angle_alpha   90.00
_cell.angle_beta   90.00
_cell.angle_gamma   90.00
#
_symmetry.space_group_name_H-M   'P 1'
#
loop_
_entity.id
_entity.type
_entity.pdbx_description
1 polymer ?
#
loop_
_entity_poly.entity_id
_entity_poly.type
_entity_poly.pdbx_seq_one_letter_code
_entity_poly.pdbx_strand_id
1 'polypeptide(L)'
;MTNVEQLEDAIEELSYIQEQITDLLEAAKSAIVDLDIEGLVQEAETCWMAHIASSLSDDNNSLGDTMTTLSGTIQTIQDKIDEG
;
A
#
# COMPACT_ATOMS: atom_id res chain seq x y z
N MET A 1 -27.35 -1.81 -8.90
CA MET A 1 -26.59 -3.07 -8.80
C MET A 1 -25.23 -2.80 -9.40
N THR A 2 -24.21 -2.70 -8.56
CA THR A 2 -22.83 -2.81 -9.04
C THR A 2 -22.67 -4.26 -9.52
N ASN A 3 -22.11 -4.49 -10.70
CA ASN A 3 -21.88 -5.84 -11.19
C ASN A 3 -20.74 -6.46 -10.36
N VAL A 4 -20.88 -7.72 -9.93
CA VAL A 4 -19.83 -8.45 -9.19
C VAL A 4 -18.51 -8.42 -9.97
N GLU A 5 -18.59 -8.62 -11.28
CA GLU A 5 -17.44 -8.52 -12.21
C GLU A 5 -16.70 -7.18 -12.10
N GLN A 6 -17.42 -6.06 -11.94
CA GLN A 6 -16.79 -4.75 -11.77
C GLN A 6 -16.08 -4.59 -10.41
N LEU A 7 -16.54 -5.31 -9.39
CA LEU A 7 -15.91 -5.30 -8.07
C LEU A 7 -14.66 -6.19 -8.07
N GLU A 8 -14.72 -7.34 -8.74
CA GLU A 8 -13.57 -8.24 -8.94
C GLU A 8 -12.46 -7.56 -9.76
N ASP A 9 -12.82 -6.90 -10.88
CA ASP A 9 -11.89 -6.11 -11.69
C ASP A 9 -11.20 -5.01 -10.85
N ALA A 10 -11.96 -4.34 -9.98
CA ALA A 10 -11.42 -3.30 -9.10
C ALA A 10 -10.45 -3.88 -8.06
N ILE A 11 -10.73 -5.06 -7.49
CA ILE A 11 -9.81 -5.74 -6.56
C ILE A 11 -8.50 -6.10 -7.27
N GLU A 12 -8.58 -6.64 -8.50
CA GLU A 12 -7.40 -6.99 -9.28
C GLU A 12 -6.54 -5.75 -9.56
N GLU A 13 -7.15 -4.66 -10.05
CA GLU A 13 -6.44 -3.43 -10.35
C GLU A 13 -5.79 -2.82 -9.10
N LEU A 14 -6.52 -2.75 -7.98
CA LEU A 14 -5.99 -2.19 -6.73
C LEU A 14 -4.86 -3.05 -6.15
N SER A 15 -4.96 -4.38 -6.24
CA SER A 15 -3.90 -5.30 -5.81
C SER A 15 -2.64 -5.13 -6.66
N TYR A 16 -2.81 -4.98 -7.98
CA TYR A 16 -1.70 -4.73 -8.89
C TYR A 16 -1.03 -3.36 -8.64
N ILE A 17 -1.80 -2.33 -8.31
CA ILE A 17 -1.26 -1.03 -7.92
C ILE A 17 -0.48 -1.14 -6.60
N GLN A 18 -0.99 -1.89 -5.62
CA GLN A 18 -0.32 -2.10 -4.33
C GLN A 18 1.07 -2.73 -4.51
N GLU A 19 1.17 -3.75 -5.36
CA GLU A 19 2.43 -4.43 -5.71
C GLU A 19 3.40 -3.43 -6.37
N GLN A 20 2.95 -2.68 -7.37
CA GLN A 20 3.78 -1.68 -8.05
C GLN A 20 4.32 -0.59 -7.11
N ILE A 21 3.51 -0.10 -6.17
CA ILE A 21 3.98 0.91 -5.21
C ILE A 21 5.05 0.30 -4.30
N THR A 22 4.89 -0.96 -3.90
CA THR A 22 5.87 -1.68 -3.08
C THR A 22 7.21 -1.82 -3.82
N ASP A 23 7.18 -2.25 -5.08
CA ASP A 23 8.38 -2.34 -5.93
C ASP A 23 9.07 -0.98 -6.11
N LEU A 24 8.28 0.08 -6.30
CA LEU A 24 8.79 1.45 -6.43
C LEU A 24 9.43 1.96 -5.14
N LEU A 25 8.92 1.56 -3.96
CA LEU A 25 9.54 1.88 -2.67
C LEU A 25 10.90 1.19 -2.54
N GLU A 26 11.00 -0.08 -2.92
CA GLU A 26 12.27 -0.81 -2.92
C GLU A 26 13.28 -0.19 -3.91
N ALA A 27 12.83 0.16 -5.11
CA ALA A 27 13.65 0.84 -6.10
C ALA A 27 14.15 2.21 -5.61
N ALA A 28 13.28 2.98 -4.94
CA ALA A 28 13.66 4.25 -4.35
C ALA A 28 14.70 4.08 -3.24
N LYS A 29 14.55 3.06 -2.39
CA LYS A 29 15.56 2.70 -1.37
C LYS A 29 16.90 2.39 -2.02
N SER A 30 16.92 1.55 -3.06
CA SER A 30 18.14 1.22 -3.79
C SER A 30 18.81 2.47 -4.36
N ALA A 31 18.03 3.35 -4.98
CA ALA A 31 18.55 4.60 -5.54
C ALA A 31 19.18 5.52 -4.48
N ILE A 32 18.65 5.52 -3.25
CA ILE A 32 19.21 6.30 -2.13
C ILE A 32 20.48 5.64 -1.57
N VAL A 33 20.50 4.31 -1.45
CA VAL A 33 21.69 3.55 -1.02
C VAL A 33 22.88 3.84 -1.94
N ASP A 34 22.65 3.91 -3.25
CA ASP A 34 23.68 4.17 -4.26
C ASP A 34 24.32 5.57 -4.15
N LEU A 35 23.71 6.50 -3.41
CA LEU A 35 24.26 7.84 -3.19
C LEU A 35 25.38 7.88 -2.13
N ASP A 36 25.49 6.85 -1.28
CA ASP A 36 26.49 6.76 -0.19
C ASP A 36 26.50 7.98 0.75
N ILE A 37 25.31 8.55 1.02
CA ILE A 37 25.14 9.67 1.97
C ILE A 37 24.75 9.10 3.33
N GLU A 38 25.62 9.32 4.33
CA GLU A 38 25.40 8.87 5.71
C GLU A 38 24.04 9.34 6.25
N GLY A 39 23.25 8.41 6.80
CA GLY A 39 21.96 8.70 7.43
C GLY A 39 20.78 8.87 6.47
N LEU A 40 20.99 9.14 5.18
CA LEU A 40 19.91 9.47 4.25
C LEU A 40 18.91 8.31 4.03
N VAL A 41 19.39 7.07 3.97
CA VAL A 41 18.53 5.88 3.89
C VAL A 41 17.63 5.78 5.12
N GLN A 42 18.20 5.99 6.30
CA GLN A 42 17.47 5.91 7.57
C GLN A 42 16.43 7.03 7.68
N GLU A 43 16.75 8.25 7.24
CA GLU A 43 15.80 9.35 7.16
C GLU A 43 14.64 9.03 6.20
N ALA A 44 14.93 8.48 5.03
CA ALA A 44 13.90 8.08 4.06
C ALA A 44 12.98 6.98 4.61
N GLU A 45 13.56 5.94 5.22
CA GLU A 45 12.84 4.82 5.82
C GLU A 45 11.93 5.27 6.97
N THR A 46 12.40 6.16 7.84
CA THR A 46 11.67 6.58 9.05
C THR A 46 10.65 7.70 8.78
N CYS A 47 10.80 8.43 7.68
CA CYS A 47 9.89 9.50 7.29
C CYS A 47 8.90 9.00 6.23
N TRP A 48 9.16 9.31 4.95
CA TRP A 48 8.15 9.17 3.91
C TRP A 48 7.90 7.71 3.50
N MET A 49 8.92 6.84 3.51
CA MET A 49 8.74 5.45 3.11
C MET A 49 7.84 4.68 4.09
N ALA A 50 8.04 4.86 5.40
CA ALA A 50 7.17 4.26 6.42
C ALA A 50 5.70 4.68 6.24
N HIS A 51 5.44 5.95 5.92
CA HIS A 51 4.08 6.44 5.70
C HIS A 51 3.41 5.84 4.46
N ILE A 52 4.16 5.68 3.36
CA ILE A 52 3.62 5.03 2.17
C ILE A 52 3.36 3.55 2.47
N ALA A 53 4.34 2.85 3.05
CA ALA A 53 4.21 1.44 3.40
C ALA A 53 3.04 1.16 4.36
N SER A 54 2.84 1.99 5.37
CA SER A 54 1.70 1.84 6.30
C SER A 54 0.35 2.18 5.66
N SER A 55 0.32 2.97 4.60
CA SER A 55 -0.90 3.23 3.83
C SER A 55 -1.28 2.06 2.90
N LEU A 56 -0.32 1.17 2.60
CA LEU A 56 -0.55 0.01 1.74
C LEU A 56 -1.09 -1.19 2.51
N SER A 57 -0.53 -1.52 3.69
CA SER A 57 -0.88 -2.71 4.47
C SER A 57 -1.28 -2.39 5.90
N ASP A 58 -2.21 -3.19 6.44
CA ASP A 58 -2.66 -3.16 7.83
C ASP A 58 -1.60 -3.70 8.83
N ASP A 59 -0.47 -4.24 8.34
CA ASP A 59 0.61 -4.78 9.18
C ASP A 59 1.30 -3.73 10.07
N ASN A 60 1.18 -2.45 9.70
CA ASN A 60 1.73 -1.35 10.46
C ASN A 60 0.64 -0.72 11.34
N ASN A 61 0.54 -1.23 12.56
CA ASN A 61 -0.32 -0.79 13.67
C ASN A 61 -0.12 0.69 14.11
N SER A 62 0.51 1.53 13.26
CA SER A 62 0.84 2.94 13.52
C SER A 62 -0.25 3.92 13.10
N LEU A 63 -1.26 3.47 12.37
CA LEU A 63 -2.38 4.29 11.94
C LEU A 63 -3.62 3.79 12.68
N GLY A 64 -4.07 4.55 13.69
CA GLY A 64 -5.26 4.21 14.47
C GLY A 64 -6.52 4.03 13.61
N ASP A 65 -7.60 3.56 14.25
CA ASP A 65 -8.93 3.10 13.78
C ASP A 65 -9.63 3.84 12.60
N THR A 66 -9.04 4.88 12.00
CA THR A 66 -9.66 5.74 10.99
C THR A 66 -8.97 5.80 9.63
N MET A 67 -7.84 5.12 9.41
CA MET A 67 -7.16 5.13 8.10
C MET A 67 -7.51 3.88 7.28
N THR A 68 -8.33 4.07 6.26
CA THR A 68 -8.58 3.06 5.22
C THR A 68 -7.28 2.85 4.43
N THR A 69 -6.55 1.77 4.72
CA THR A 69 -5.40 1.34 3.92
C THR A 69 -5.87 0.86 2.53
N LEU A 70 -4.93 0.68 1.60
CA LEU A 70 -5.26 0.05 0.32
C LEU A 70 -5.77 -1.39 0.53
N SER A 71 -5.13 -2.17 1.40
CA SER A 71 -5.63 -3.49 1.83
C SER A 71 -7.04 -3.42 2.42
N GLY A 72 -7.31 -2.47 3.31
CA GLY A 72 -8.63 -2.27 3.90
C GLY A 72 -9.69 -1.86 2.88
N THR A 73 -9.29 -1.10 1.84
CA THR A 73 -10.17 -0.77 0.72
C THR A 73 -10.51 -2.01 -0.09
N ILE A 74 -9.52 -2.84 -0.42
CA ILE A 74 -9.71 -4.12 -1.12
C ILE A 74 -10.63 -5.04 -0.32
N GLN A 75 -10.37 -5.18 0.99
CA GLN A 75 -11.21 -5.98 1.87
C GLN A 75 -12.66 -5.48 1.90
N THR A 76 -12.88 -4.16 1.96
CA THR A 76 -14.22 -3.58 1.92
C THR A 76 -14.96 -3.90 0.62
N ILE A 77 -14.24 -4.00 -0.50
CA ILE A 77 -14.82 -4.39 -1.79
C ILE A 77 -15.14 -5.89 -1.79
N GLN A 78 -14.24 -6.72 -1.27
CA GLN A 78 -14.45 -8.16 -1.12
C GLN A 78 -15.66 -8.46 -0.23
N ASP A 79 -15.78 -7.79 0.91
CA ASP A 79 -16.91 -7.95 1.83
C ASP A 79 -18.25 -7.67 1.13
N LYS A 80 -18.30 -6.68 0.21
CA LYS A 80 -19.51 -6.38 -0.57
C LYS A 80 -19.85 -7.44 -1.62
N ILE A 81 -18.86 -8.16 -2.14
CA ILE A 81 -19.09 -9.31 -3.02
C ILE A 81 -19.65 -10.47 -2.20
N ASP A 82 -19.06 -10.70 -1.02
CA ASP A 82 -19.44 -11.79 -0.11
C ASP A 82 -20.82 -11.58 0.55
N GLU A 83 -21.21 -10.32 0.78
CA GLU A 83 -22.56 -9.90 1.23
C GLU A 83 -23.62 -9.96 0.12
N GLY A 84 -23.24 -10.29 -1.12
CA GLY A 84 -24.05 -10.30 -2.34
C GLY A 84 -25.27 -11.22 -2.34
#